data_AF-A0A519RGA1-F1
#
_entry.id   AF-A0A519RGA1-F1
#
_cell.length_a   1.000
_cell.length_b   1.000
_cell.length_c   1.000
_cell.angle_alpha   90.00
_cell.angle_beta   90.00
_cell.angle_gamma   90.00
#
_symmetry.space_group_name_H-M   'P 1'
#
loop_
_entity.id
_entity.type
_entity.pdbx_description
1 polymer ?
#
loop_
_entity_poly.entity_id
_entity_poly.type
_entity_poly.pdbx_seq_one_letter_code
_entity_poly.pdbx_strand_id
1 'polypeptide(L)'
;MKKNSTLLLAVLMGIFTLISCENDNKDSKLSAQKFEPVAVTKTNETKIYMHYMAWFESKESSGNNTWGYHWTMANKNPDNVDANGKREIAAHYYPMIGPYHSGDKNVLENHLLMMKYSGVDG
;
A
#
# COMPACT_ATOMS: atom_id res chain seq x y z
N MET A 1 -7.92 17.66 58.10
CA MET A 1 -8.76 16.78 57.25
C MET A 1 -8.96 17.40 55.85
N LYS A 2 -7.98 17.36 54.93
CA LYS A 2 -8.15 17.86 53.55
C LYS A 2 -7.31 17.13 52.48
N LYS A 3 -6.50 16.12 52.83
CA LYS A 3 -5.60 15.44 51.86
C LYS A 3 -6.25 14.27 51.11
N ASN A 4 -7.41 13.76 51.55
CA ASN A 4 -8.02 12.55 50.98
C ASN A 4 -9.04 12.87 49.88
N SER A 5 -9.50 14.13 49.78
CA SER A 5 -10.48 14.56 48.77
C SER A 5 -9.87 14.75 47.38
N THR A 6 -8.60 15.16 47.31
CA THR A 6 -7.89 15.38 46.03
C THR A 6 -7.49 14.06 45.37
N LEU A 7 -7.18 13.04 46.17
CA LEU A 7 -6.85 11.70 45.69
C LEU A 7 -8.09 10.99 45.10
N LEU A 8 -9.27 11.18 45.70
CA LEU A 8 -10.53 10.63 45.19
C LEU A 8 -10.94 11.29 43.85
N LEU A 9 -10.71 12.59 43.70
CA LEU A 9 -11.02 13.32 42.46
C LEU A 9 -10.11 12.89 41.30
N ALA A 10 -8.82 12.64 41.57
CA ALA A 10 -7.86 12.18 40.56
C ALA A 10 -8.14 10.74 40.08
N VAL A 11 -8.61 9.86 40.99
CA VAL A 11 -8.99 8.49 40.62
C VAL A 11 -10.29 8.45 39.81
N LEU A 12 -11.27 9.29 40.13
CA LEU A 12 -12.49 9.41 39.32
C LEU A 12 -12.22 9.98 37.92
N MET A 13 -11.24 10.87 37.78
CA MET A 13 -10.86 11.43 36.46
C MET A 13 -10.06 10.44 35.60
N GLY A 14 -9.34 9.50 36.20
CA GLY A 14 -8.62 8.42 35.50
C GLY A 14 -9.51 7.23 35.08
N ILE A 15 -10.63 7.01 35.75
CA ILE A 15 -11.59 5.95 35.38
C ILE A 15 -12.41 6.34 34.13
N PHE A 16 -12.67 7.63 33.92
CA PHE A 16 -13.37 8.12 32.72
C PHE A 16 -12.55 7.98 31.43
N THR A 17 -11.22 7.97 31.51
CA THR A 17 -10.36 7.82 30.32
C THR A 17 -10.26 6.37 29.80
N LEU A 18 -10.73 5.38 30.55
CA LEU A 18 -10.72 3.96 30.13
C LEU A 18 -12.05 3.49 29.53
N ILE A 19 -13.05 4.35 29.43
CA ILE A 19 -14.39 4.00 28.87
C ILE A 19 -14.58 4.60 27.46
N SER A 20 -13.66 5.43 26.97
CA SER A 20 -13.68 5.92 25.59
C SER A 20 -13.02 4.95 24.60
N CYS A 21 -13.29 3.65 24.75
CA CYS A 21 -13.19 2.73 23.62
C CYS A 21 -14.56 2.74 22.94
N GLU A 22 -14.68 3.63 21.97
CA GLU A 22 -15.76 3.64 21.01
C GLU A 22 -15.81 2.26 20.34
N ASN A 23 -16.95 1.58 20.45
CA ASN A 23 -17.17 0.33 19.75
C ASN A 23 -17.22 0.66 18.26
N ASP A 24 -16.08 0.53 17.58
CA ASP A 24 -15.99 0.62 16.13
C ASP A 24 -16.90 -0.45 15.54
N ASN A 25 -18.07 0.02 15.11
CA ASN A 25 -19.07 -0.73 14.41
C ASN A 25 -18.44 -1.17 13.09
N LYS A 26 -17.95 -2.42 13.05
CA LYS A 26 -17.34 -3.06 11.89
C LYS A 26 -18.38 -3.31 10.80
N ASP A 27 -18.91 -2.26 10.19
CA ASP A 27 -19.77 -2.36 9.01
C ASP A 27 -19.81 -1.05 8.18
N SER A 28 -18.82 -0.16 8.30
CA SER A 28 -18.66 0.88 7.28
C SER A 28 -18.08 0.25 6.01
N LYS A 29 -18.96 -0.39 5.23
CA LYS A 29 -18.70 -0.73 3.84
C LYS A 29 -18.20 0.54 3.16
N LEU A 30 -16.90 0.64 2.92
CA LEU A 30 -16.28 1.68 2.12
C LEU A 30 -16.99 1.66 0.76
N SER A 31 -17.94 2.57 0.59
CA SER A 31 -18.65 2.74 -0.66
C SER A 31 -17.69 3.44 -1.61
N ALA A 32 -16.86 2.65 -2.30
CA ALA A 32 -16.01 3.17 -3.36
C ALA A 32 -16.90 3.89 -4.38
N GLN A 33 -16.65 5.18 -4.60
CA GLN A 33 -17.35 5.94 -5.61
C GLN A 33 -16.96 5.39 -6.99
N LYS A 34 -17.93 4.84 -7.71
CA LYS A 34 -17.72 4.31 -9.05
C LYS A 34 -17.72 5.48 -10.04
N PHE A 35 -16.58 5.72 -10.67
CA PHE A 35 -16.45 6.69 -11.76
C PHE A 35 -16.46 5.97 -13.09
N GLU A 36 -17.11 6.58 -14.08
CA GLU A 36 -17.02 6.11 -15.47
C GLU A 36 -15.64 6.48 -16.04
N PRO A 37 -14.97 5.57 -16.77
CA PRO A 37 -13.65 5.84 -17.31
C PRO A 37 -13.73 6.88 -18.43
N VAL A 38 -12.97 7.96 -18.29
CA VAL A 38 -12.79 8.95 -19.37
C VAL A 38 -11.78 8.40 -20.38
N ALA A 39 -12.16 8.38 -21.66
CA ALA A 39 -11.26 7.96 -22.72
C ALA A 39 -10.20 9.04 -22.99
N VAL A 40 -8.94 8.64 -23.17
CA VAL A 40 -7.87 9.55 -23.60
C VAL A 40 -8.03 9.82 -25.09
N THR A 41 -8.26 11.09 -25.46
CA THR A 41 -8.31 11.51 -26.86
C THR A 41 -6.90 11.52 -27.45
N LYS A 42 -6.69 10.75 -28.53
CA LYS A 42 -5.43 10.72 -29.27
C LYS A 42 -5.48 11.68 -30.45
N THR A 43 -4.37 12.37 -30.69
CA THR A 43 -4.18 13.28 -31.84
C THR A 43 -3.52 12.58 -33.04
N ASN A 44 -3.07 11.34 -32.86
CA ASN A 44 -2.39 10.52 -33.87
C ASN A 44 -2.87 9.06 -33.74
N GLU A 45 -2.99 8.34 -34.86
CA GLU A 45 -3.49 6.96 -34.93
C GLU A 45 -2.42 5.89 -34.64
N THR A 46 -1.15 6.29 -34.54
CA THR A 46 -0.02 5.39 -34.27
C THR A 46 -0.24 4.63 -32.95
N LYS A 47 -0.10 3.32 -33.02
CA LYS A 47 -0.25 2.45 -31.85
C LYS A 47 0.97 2.52 -30.94
N ILE A 48 0.72 2.70 -29.65
CA ILE A 48 1.75 2.76 -28.61
C ILE A 48 1.68 1.48 -27.79
N TYR A 49 2.78 0.74 -27.76
CA TYR A 49 2.90 -0.49 -26.99
C TYR A 49 3.95 -0.35 -25.90
N MET A 50 3.74 -1.01 -24.77
CA MET A 50 4.63 -0.97 -23.62
C MET A 50 5.21 -2.35 -23.31
N HIS A 51 6.51 -2.38 -23.08
CA HIS A 51 7.15 -3.56 -22.52
C HIS A 51 6.79 -3.71 -21.05
N TYR A 52 5.97 -4.71 -20.72
CA TYR A 52 5.52 -4.98 -19.35
C TYR A 52 6.23 -6.19 -18.76
N MET A 53 6.72 -6.04 -17.53
CA MET A 53 7.50 -7.05 -16.83
C MET A 53 6.72 -7.67 -15.66
N ALA A 54 6.22 -8.88 -15.85
CA ALA A 54 5.35 -9.59 -14.89
C ALA A 54 6.12 -10.52 -13.92
N TRP A 55 7.37 -10.19 -13.62
CA TRP A 55 8.33 -11.08 -12.95
C TRP A 55 8.70 -10.67 -11.50
N PHE A 56 7.90 -9.85 -10.84
CA PHE A 56 8.15 -9.39 -9.46
C PHE A 56 7.35 -10.20 -8.44
N GLU A 57 7.97 -10.53 -7.31
CA GLU A 57 7.33 -11.30 -6.23
C GLU A 57 7.69 -10.72 -4.86
N SER A 58 6.67 -10.32 -4.09
CA SER A 58 6.82 -10.02 -2.68
C SER A 58 7.16 -11.28 -1.88
N LYS A 59 7.66 -11.10 -0.64
CA LYS A 59 7.96 -12.21 0.26
C LYS A 59 6.72 -13.06 0.54
N GLU A 60 5.58 -12.41 0.75
CA GLU A 60 4.31 -13.03 1.14
C GLU A 60 3.62 -13.73 -0.04
N SER A 61 3.96 -13.37 -1.28
CA SER A 61 3.40 -14.00 -2.48
C SER A 61 4.08 -15.32 -2.85
N SER A 62 5.29 -15.60 -2.33
CA SER A 62 6.02 -16.81 -2.67
C SER A 62 5.66 -17.94 -1.70
N GLY A 63 5.55 -19.18 -2.21
CA GLY A 63 5.21 -20.35 -1.38
C GLY A 63 6.25 -20.72 -0.31
N ASN A 64 7.46 -20.13 -0.39
CA ASN A 64 8.58 -20.35 0.51
C ASN A 64 8.93 -19.12 1.37
N ASN A 65 8.11 -18.05 1.36
CA ASN A 65 8.33 -16.81 2.11
C ASN A 65 9.68 -16.12 1.81
N THR A 66 10.05 -16.03 0.54
CA THR A 66 11.28 -15.40 0.06
C THR A 66 10.98 -14.33 -0.99
N TRP A 67 11.75 -13.25 -1.00
CA TRP A 67 11.68 -12.24 -2.06
C TRP A 67 12.05 -12.80 -3.43
N GLY A 68 11.29 -12.40 -4.47
CA GLY A 68 11.58 -12.76 -5.85
C GLY A 68 12.92 -12.20 -6.34
N TYR A 69 13.54 -12.90 -7.29
CA TYR A 69 14.87 -12.56 -7.80
C TYR A 69 14.97 -11.13 -8.34
N HIS A 70 13.90 -10.57 -8.92
CA HIS A 70 13.93 -9.21 -9.46
C HIS A 70 13.95 -8.10 -8.40
N TRP A 71 13.63 -8.40 -7.13
CA TRP A 71 13.81 -7.45 -6.03
C TRP A 71 15.17 -7.58 -5.34
N THR A 72 15.80 -8.75 -5.41
CA THR A 72 17.07 -9.06 -4.72
C THR A 72 18.29 -8.93 -5.65
N MET A 73 18.12 -9.30 -6.92
CA MET A 73 19.18 -9.56 -7.89
C MET A 73 20.35 -10.31 -7.22
N ALA A 74 21.58 -9.83 -7.37
CA ALA A 74 22.75 -10.50 -6.79
C ALA A 74 23.04 -10.14 -5.33
N ASN A 75 22.66 -8.95 -4.86
CA ASN A 75 23.23 -8.36 -3.63
C ASN A 75 22.28 -7.47 -2.83
N LYS A 76 20.97 -7.58 -3.01
CA LYS A 76 19.96 -6.82 -2.25
C LYS A 76 19.12 -7.72 -1.39
N ASN A 77 18.81 -7.25 -0.18
CA ASN A 77 17.97 -7.96 0.76
C ASN A 77 16.80 -7.08 1.22
N PRO A 78 15.59 -7.26 0.66
CA PRO A 78 14.45 -6.40 1.00
C PRO A 78 13.89 -6.62 2.41
N ASP A 79 14.41 -7.59 3.18
CA ASP A 79 14.16 -7.66 4.63
C ASP A 79 14.91 -6.58 5.41
N ASN A 80 15.96 -5.99 4.83
CA ASN A 80 16.59 -4.78 5.37
C ASN A 80 15.70 -3.57 5.06
N VAL A 81 15.35 -2.81 6.09
CA VAL A 81 14.50 -1.61 5.99
C VAL A 81 15.24 -0.42 6.59
N ASP A 82 15.30 0.68 5.85
CA ASP A 82 15.92 1.91 6.33
C ASP A 82 15.02 2.68 7.31
N ALA A 83 15.54 3.78 7.86
CA ALA A 83 14.81 4.62 8.82
C ALA A 83 13.54 5.29 8.24
N ASN A 84 13.38 5.32 6.91
CA ASN A 84 12.22 5.88 6.21
C ASN A 84 11.21 4.79 5.82
N GLY A 85 11.44 3.54 6.22
CA GLY A 85 10.57 2.42 5.85
C GLY A 85 10.83 1.86 4.45
N LYS A 86 11.91 2.28 3.76
CA LYS A 86 12.24 1.74 2.43
C LYS A 86 13.07 0.47 2.57
N ARG A 87 12.58 -0.57 1.89
CA ARG A 87 13.29 -1.86 1.74
C ARG A 87 14.52 -1.72 0.83
N GLU A 88 15.60 -2.44 1.14
CA GLU A 88 16.76 -2.54 0.25
C GLU A 88 16.41 -3.42 -0.97
N ILE A 89 16.17 -2.78 -2.12
CA ILE A 89 15.79 -3.46 -3.37
C ILE A 89 16.79 -3.21 -4.49
N ALA A 90 16.77 -4.07 -5.50
CA ALA A 90 17.59 -3.99 -6.70
C ALA A 90 17.05 -3.00 -7.74
N ALA A 91 16.84 -1.75 -7.33
CA ALA A 91 16.41 -0.66 -8.20
C ALA A 91 17.07 0.66 -7.81
N HIS A 92 17.41 1.48 -8.80
CA HIS A 92 17.85 2.87 -8.56
C HIS A 92 16.68 3.78 -8.18
N TYR A 93 15.48 3.49 -8.69
CA TYR A 93 14.26 4.22 -8.39
C TYR A 93 13.32 3.38 -7.53
N TYR A 94 12.79 3.98 -6.47
CA TYR A 94 11.87 3.30 -5.57
C TYR A 94 10.44 3.36 -6.13
N PRO A 95 9.73 2.23 -6.31
CA PRO A 95 8.36 2.25 -6.78
C PRO A 95 7.44 3.02 -5.81
N MET A 96 6.52 3.82 -6.34
CA MET A 96 5.59 4.59 -5.52
C MET A 96 4.65 3.69 -4.70
N ILE A 97 4.28 2.54 -5.24
CA ILE A 97 3.47 1.50 -4.58
C ILE A 97 4.31 0.54 -3.72
N GLY A 98 5.62 0.80 -3.57
CA GLY A 98 6.57 -0.08 -2.92
C GLY A 98 6.88 -1.37 -3.73
N PRO A 99 7.73 -2.25 -3.20
CA PRO A 99 7.98 -3.57 -3.78
C PRO A 99 6.71 -4.41 -3.79
N TYR A 100 6.35 -4.96 -4.93
CA TYR A 100 5.06 -5.60 -5.18
C TYR A 100 5.20 -7.03 -5.71
N HIS A 101 4.06 -7.74 -5.75
CA HIS A 101 3.90 -8.98 -6.48
C HIS A 101 3.14 -8.73 -7.78
N SER A 102 3.68 -9.20 -8.92
CA SER A 102 3.11 -8.99 -10.25
C SER A 102 1.75 -9.67 -10.46
N GLY A 103 1.41 -10.69 -9.66
CA GLY A 103 0.10 -11.36 -9.71
C GLY A 103 -0.95 -10.77 -8.76
N ASP A 104 -0.61 -9.73 -7.99
CA ASP A 104 -1.57 -9.05 -7.13
C ASP A 104 -2.61 -8.30 -7.99
N LYS A 105 -3.89 -8.53 -7.72
CA LYS A 105 -5.01 -7.96 -8.50
C LYS A 105 -5.05 -6.44 -8.44
N ASN A 106 -4.75 -5.85 -7.28
CA ASN A 106 -4.76 -4.40 -7.11
C ASN A 106 -3.56 -3.77 -7.81
N VAL A 107 -2.41 -4.45 -7.83
CA VAL A 107 -1.22 -4.01 -8.59
C VAL A 107 -1.50 -4.06 -10.09
N LEU A 108 -2.10 -5.14 -10.58
CA LEU A 108 -2.50 -5.26 -11.98
C LEU A 108 -3.51 -4.17 -12.38
N GLU A 109 -4.54 -3.96 -11.58
CA GLU A 109 -5.52 -2.90 -11.83
C GLU A 109 -4.85 -1.51 -11.85
N ASN A 110 -4.00 -1.20 -10.87
CA ASN A 110 -3.25 0.04 -10.82
C ASN A 110 -2.40 0.25 -12.09
N HIS A 111 -1.60 -0.75 -12.47
CA HIS A 111 -0.76 -0.67 -13.66
C HIS A 111 -1.59 -0.48 -14.93
N LEU A 112 -2.63 -1.29 -15.15
CA LEU A 112 -3.49 -1.20 -16.34
C LEU A 112 -4.23 0.13 -16.43
N LEU A 113 -4.71 0.67 -15.31
CA LEU A 113 -5.29 2.01 -15.27
C LEU A 113 -4.25 3.06 -15.67
N MET A 114 -3.02 3.01 -15.15
CA MET A 114 -1.95 3.93 -15.57
C MET A 114 -1.63 3.81 -17.06
N MET A 115 -1.61 2.60 -17.63
CA MET A 115 -1.42 2.41 -19.09
C MET A 115 -2.52 3.13 -19.86
N LYS A 116 -3.78 2.94 -19.45
CA LYS A 116 -4.95 3.58 -20.09
C LYS A 116 -4.91 5.10 -19.97
N TYR A 117 -4.59 5.64 -18.79
CA TYR A 117 -4.42 7.08 -18.57
C TYR A 117 -3.27 7.68 -19.38
N SER A 118 -2.23 6.89 -19.66
CA SER A 118 -1.08 7.30 -20.48
C SER A 118 -1.32 7.14 -21.99
N GLY A 119 -2.50 6.66 -22.40
CA GLY A 119 -2.83 6.45 -23.81
C GLY A 119 -2.12 5.26 -24.47
N VAL A 120 -1.62 4.29 -23.70
CA VAL A 120 -1.02 3.04 -24.22
C VAL A 120 -2.11 2.12 -24.76
N ASP A 121 -1.88 1.50 -25.92
CA ASP A 121 -2.82 0.58 -26.59
C ASP A 121 -2.64 -0.89 -26.18
N GLY A 122 -1.44 -1.27 -25.70
CA GLY A 122 -1.13 -2.62 -25.24
C GLY A 122 0.31 -2.82 -24.79
#